data_AF-A0A7Y7USQ5-F1
#
_entry.id   AF-A0A7Y7USQ5-F1
#
_cell.length_a   1.000
_cell.length_b   1.000
_cell.length_c   1.000
_cell.angle_alpha   90.00
_cell.angle_beta   90.00
_cell.angle_gamma   90.00
#
_symmetry.space_group_name_H-M   'P 1'
#
loop_
_entity.id
_entity.type
_entity.pdbx_description
1 polymer ?
#
loop_
_entity_poly.entity_id
_entity_poly.type
_entity_poly.pdbx_seq_one_letter_code
_entity_poly.pdbx_strand_id
1 'polypeptide(L)'
;MPGQKRMDLEAAAKPVSCLGLTFENENARREHFRDLLREHLSNPQFHATPGFPKASDDAIVELSDPPYYTACPNPFMAQLIENAAPDDGNPYYRTPLAVDVAEGKNDPIYNLHSYHTKVPPRAIMRYILHYTKPGDLVLDSFCGTGMTGVASQLCGDASVIKELGFKVDPQGKVFQHGSSDPCSQVGARVPVLLDLSPAATFITNAYNTPQRLLKNACLRRRWRRDSLL
;
A
#
# COMPACT_ATOMS: atom_id res chain seq x y z
N MET A 1 10.67 29.83 -5.01
CA MET A 1 9.65 30.56 -5.78
C MET A 1 8.60 31.08 -4.80
N PRO A 2 8.60 32.38 -4.45
CA PRO A 2 7.59 32.93 -3.56
C PRO A 2 6.35 33.28 -4.40
N GLY A 3 5.27 32.51 -4.27
CA GLY A 3 4.03 32.79 -5.00
C GLY A 3 3.23 31.58 -5.47
N GLN A 4 3.70 30.35 -5.21
CA GLN A 4 2.83 29.18 -5.38
C GLN A 4 1.82 29.19 -4.23
N LYS A 5 0.67 29.84 -4.47
CA LYS A 5 -0.49 29.72 -3.58
C LYS A 5 -0.73 28.22 -3.40
N ARG A 6 -0.67 27.77 -2.14
CA ARG A 6 -1.11 26.42 -1.79
C ARG A 6 -2.50 26.25 -2.37
N MET A 7 -2.81 25.07 -2.93
CA MET A 7 -4.20 24.68 -3.05
C MET A 7 -4.72 24.51 -1.63
N ASP A 8 -5.08 25.65 -1.02
CA ASP A 8 -6.02 25.70 0.07
C ASP A 8 -7.33 25.32 -0.60
N LEU A 9 -7.56 24.02 -0.76
CA LEU A 9 -8.90 23.50 -0.91
C LEU A 9 -9.64 24.13 0.26
N GLU A 10 -10.53 25.09 -0.02
CA GLU A 10 -11.54 25.55 0.93
C GLU A 10 -12.39 24.33 1.27
N ALA A 11 -11.83 23.44 2.08
CA ALA A 11 -12.49 22.26 2.57
C ALA A 11 -13.57 22.83 3.48
N ALA A 12 -14.80 22.74 2.98
CA ALA A 12 -16.03 23.19 3.61
C ALA A 12 -15.94 23.02 5.14
N ALA A 13 -16.45 24.02 5.87
CA ALA A 13 -16.52 24.12 7.35
C ALA A 13 -17.27 22.95 8.00
N LYS A 14 -16.76 21.74 7.82
CA LYS A 14 -17.28 20.49 8.35
C LYS A 14 -16.32 20.05 9.45
N PRO A 15 -16.85 19.67 10.62
CA PRO A 15 -16.02 19.09 11.66
C PRO A 15 -15.24 17.89 11.16
N VAL A 16 -13.98 17.79 11.58
CA VAL A 16 -13.09 16.68 11.25
C VAL A 16 -12.57 16.02 12.51
N SER A 17 -12.43 14.70 12.48
CA SER A 17 -11.88 13.93 13.58
C SER A 17 -10.49 13.43 13.20
N CYS A 18 -9.51 13.58 14.08
CA CYS A 18 -8.14 13.12 13.86
C CYS A 18 -7.51 12.70 15.20
N LEU A 19 -6.99 11.47 15.27
CA LEU A 19 -6.33 10.90 16.46
C LEU A 19 -7.16 11.07 17.76
N GLY A 20 -8.47 10.84 17.69
CA GLY A 20 -9.39 10.96 18.84
C GLY A 20 -9.82 12.39 19.20
N LEU A 21 -9.34 13.41 18.48
CA LEU A 21 -9.73 14.80 18.66
C LEU A 21 -10.70 15.24 17.56
N THR A 22 -11.64 16.12 17.91
CA THR A 22 -12.57 16.75 16.95
C THR A 22 -12.22 18.22 16.76
N PHE A 23 -12.14 18.66 15.52
CA PHE A 23 -11.82 20.02 15.11
C PHE A 23 -12.97 20.61 14.31
N GLU A 24 -13.11 21.93 14.34
CA GLU A 24 -14.17 22.64 13.60
C GLU A 24 -14.06 22.45 12.08
N ASN A 25 -12.83 22.35 11.56
CA ASN A 25 -12.51 22.17 10.14
C ASN A 25 -11.06 21.69 9.95
N GLU A 26 -10.70 21.39 8.71
CA GLU A 26 -9.34 20.95 8.33
C GLU A 26 -8.23 21.97 8.65
N ASN A 27 -8.52 23.26 8.54
CA ASN A 27 -7.51 24.29 8.85
C ASN A 27 -7.20 24.32 10.36
N ALA A 28 -8.24 24.22 11.21
CA ALA A 28 -8.08 24.13 12.66
C ALA A 28 -7.30 22.88 13.07
N ARG A 29 -7.60 21.73 12.46
CA ARG A 29 -6.82 20.49 12.64
C ARG A 29 -5.36 20.70 12.24
N ARG A 30 -5.12 21.23 11.04
CA ARG A 30 -3.78 21.41 10.49
C ARG A 30 -2.93 22.34 11.37
N GLU A 31 -3.47 23.47 11.83
CA GLU A 31 -2.71 24.39 12.67
C GLU A 31 -2.38 23.77 14.02
N HIS A 32 -3.34 23.08 14.65
CA HIS A 32 -3.10 22.36 15.90
C HIS A 32 -1.90 21.38 15.81
N PHE A 33 -1.87 20.53 14.77
CA PHE A 33 -0.76 19.59 14.61
C PHE A 33 0.55 20.24 14.16
N ARG A 34 0.50 21.42 13.54
CA ARG A 34 1.71 22.20 13.24
C ARG A 34 2.31 22.81 14.49
N ASP A 35 1.50 23.28 15.43
CA ASP A 35 1.97 23.75 16.73
C ASP A 35 2.65 22.62 17.50
N LEU A 36 2.01 21.44 17.57
CA LEU A 36 2.65 20.25 18.15
C LEU A 36 3.96 19.87 17.45
N LEU A 37 4.02 20.00 16.12
CA LEU A 37 5.26 19.77 15.39
C LEU A 37 6.35 20.79 15.78
N ARG A 38 6.02 22.08 15.93
CA ARG A 38 6.95 23.11 16.42
C ARG A 38 7.48 22.76 17.82
N GLU A 39 6.62 22.27 18.70
CA GLU A 39 7.03 21.80 20.04
C GLU A 39 8.04 20.64 19.94
N HIS A 40 7.77 19.64 19.08
CA HIS A 40 8.71 18.55 18.84
C HIS A 40 10.05 19.03 18.27
N LEU A 41 10.03 19.97 17.31
CA LEU A 41 11.23 20.54 16.70
C LEU A 41 12.10 21.31 17.71
N SER A 42 11.48 21.93 18.70
CA SER A 42 12.21 22.63 19.78
C SER A 42 13.06 21.70 20.66
N ASN A 43 12.80 20.37 20.63
CA ASN A 43 13.57 19.39 21.37
C ASN A 43 14.87 19.00 20.64
N PRO A 44 16.06 19.32 21.21
CA PRO A 44 17.34 19.01 20.55
C PRO A 44 17.58 17.51 20.35
N GLN A 45 17.01 16.65 21.19
CA GLN A 45 17.15 15.19 21.04
C GLN A 45 16.39 14.68 19.82
N PHE A 46 15.22 15.25 19.54
CA PHE A 46 14.44 14.90 18.36
C PHE A 46 15.18 15.30 17.08
N HIS A 47 15.74 16.51 17.05
CA HIS A 47 16.56 17.01 15.94
C HIS A 47 17.84 16.17 15.70
N ALA A 48 18.35 15.47 16.72
CA ALA A 48 19.52 14.60 16.59
C ALA A 48 19.22 13.22 15.98
N THR A 49 17.96 12.90 15.68
CA THR A 49 17.54 11.58 15.16
C THR A 49 18.07 11.36 13.73
N PRO A 50 18.54 10.15 13.37
CA PRO A 50 18.92 9.84 11.99
C PRO A 50 17.80 10.14 10.97
N GLY A 51 18.16 10.75 9.85
CA GLY A 51 17.21 11.13 8.80
C GLY A 51 16.58 12.51 8.96
N PHE A 52 17.01 13.30 9.95
CA PHE A 52 16.59 14.70 10.07
C PHE A 52 17.10 15.55 8.89
N PRO A 53 16.24 16.39 8.27
CA PRO A 53 16.65 17.24 7.16
C PRO A 53 17.59 18.36 7.60
N LYS A 54 18.41 18.86 6.68
CA LYS A 54 19.15 20.12 6.84
C LYS A 54 18.27 21.30 6.40
N ALA A 55 17.36 21.74 7.26
CA ALA A 55 16.43 22.82 7.00
C ALA A 55 16.13 23.59 8.29
N SER A 56 15.56 24.81 8.18
CA SER A 56 15.02 25.50 9.35
C SER A 56 13.72 24.86 9.81
N ASP A 57 13.39 24.99 11.09
CA ASP A 57 12.14 24.49 11.66
C ASP A 57 10.91 25.05 10.93
N ASP A 58 10.93 26.33 10.58
CA ASP A 58 9.85 26.97 9.81
C ASP A 58 9.64 26.30 8.44
N ALA A 59 10.73 25.95 7.73
CA ALA A 59 10.64 25.28 6.44
C ALA A 59 10.14 23.84 6.59
N ILE A 60 10.53 23.15 7.67
CA ILE A 60 10.01 21.81 7.99
C ILE A 60 8.50 21.89 8.22
N VAL A 61 8.03 22.81 9.06
CA VAL A 61 6.60 22.99 9.36
C VAL A 61 5.82 23.41 8.12
N GLU A 62 6.37 24.30 7.30
CA GLU A 62 5.74 24.77 6.06
C GLU A 62 5.48 23.63 5.09
N LEU A 63 6.46 22.74 4.87
CA LEU A 63 6.36 21.60 3.97
C LEU A 63 5.52 20.45 4.55
N SER A 64 5.29 20.42 5.86
CA SER A 64 4.56 19.36 6.55
C SER A 64 3.03 19.54 6.50
N ASP A 65 2.32 18.41 6.58
CA ASP A 65 0.87 18.31 6.87
C ASP A 65 0.66 17.29 8.00
N PRO A 66 1.09 17.63 9.22
CA PRO A 66 0.97 16.72 10.35
C PRO A 66 -0.51 16.49 10.72
N PRO A 67 -0.87 15.32 11.26
CA PRO A 67 0.04 14.24 11.65
C PRO A 67 0.44 13.34 10.47
N TYR A 68 -0.22 13.45 9.32
CA TYR A 68 -0.11 12.50 8.21
C TYR A 68 1.24 12.53 7.48
N TYR A 69 1.83 13.72 7.34
CA TYR A 69 3.11 13.90 6.66
C TYR A 69 3.96 14.97 7.35
N THR A 70 5.24 14.66 7.54
CA THR A 70 6.24 15.62 8.01
C THR A 70 7.48 15.59 7.12
N ALA A 71 8.10 16.74 6.92
CA ALA A 71 9.37 16.86 6.19
C ALA A 71 10.60 16.40 7.01
N CYS A 72 10.37 15.91 8.23
CA CYS A 72 11.33 15.27 9.14
C CYS A 72 10.78 13.90 9.59
N PRO A 73 11.53 13.09 10.37
CA PRO A 73 10.97 11.88 11.00
C PRO A 73 9.64 12.19 11.70
N ASN A 74 8.57 11.47 11.36
CA ASN A 74 7.22 11.83 11.79
C ASN A 74 7.00 11.52 13.28
N PRO A 75 6.83 12.53 14.17
CA PRO A 75 6.66 12.29 15.60
C PRO A 75 5.29 11.70 15.95
N PHE A 76 4.30 11.85 15.05
CA PHE A 76 2.93 11.35 15.24
C PHE A 76 2.73 9.92 14.74
N MET A 77 3.79 9.31 14.17
CA MET A 77 3.69 8.01 13.51
C MET A 77 3.15 6.95 14.48
N ALA A 78 3.67 6.88 15.72
CA ALA A 78 3.23 5.88 16.70
C ALA A 78 1.72 5.98 16.98
N GLN A 79 1.20 7.19 17.17
CA GLN A 79 -0.23 7.44 17.37
C GLN A 79 -1.06 7.10 16.13
N LEU A 80 -0.54 7.38 14.94
CA LEU A 80 -1.19 7.00 13.68
C LEU A 80 -1.32 5.48 13.55
N ILE A 81 -0.28 4.71 13.88
CA ILE A 81 -0.36 3.25 13.87
C ILE A 81 -1.36 2.75 14.89
N GLU A 82 -1.31 3.24 16.13
CA GLU A 82 -2.21 2.82 17.20
C GLU A 82 -3.68 3.07 16.84
N ASN A 83 -3.98 4.21 16.20
CA ASN A 83 -5.34 4.51 15.73
C ASN A 83 -5.76 3.70 14.50
N ALA A 84 -4.85 3.37 13.59
CA ALA A 84 -5.16 2.69 12.34
C ALA A 84 -5.24 1.16 12.47
N ALA A 85 -4.42 0.58 13.33
CA ALA A 85 -4.31 -0.85 13.58
C ALA A 85 -4.14 -1.08 15.09
N PRO A 86 -5.22 -0.91 15.88
CA PRO A 86 -5.17 -1.22 17.31
C PRO A 86 -4.74 -2.67 17.50
N ASP A 87 -3.87 -2.90 18.48
CA ASP A 87 -3.34 -4.24 18.79
C ASP A 87 -4.51 -5.19 19.08
N ASP A 88 -4.78 -6.11 18.16
CA ASP A 88 -5.84 -7.10 18.26
C ASP A 88 -5.39 -8.33 19.09
N GLY A 89 -4.20 -8.27 19.69
CA GLY A 89 -3.57 -9.36 20.42
C GLY A 89 -3.00 -10.46 19.52
N ASN A 90 -3.05 -10.31 18.18
CA ASN A 90 -2.41 -11.21 17.24
C ASN A 90 -1.10 -10.59 16.74
N PRO A 91 0.06 -10.90 17.35
CA PRO A 91 1.34 -10.43 16.84
C PRO A 91 1.55 -11.00 15.43
N TYR A 92 1.48 -10.13 14.42
CA TYR A 92 1.87 -10.48 13.07
C TYR A 92 3.38 -10.67 13.02
N TYR A 93 3.82 -11.93 12.92
CA TYR A 93 5.22 -12.28 12.78
C TYR A 93 5.44 -13.10 11.51
N ARG A 94 6.35 -12.62 10.65
CA ARG A 94 6.85 -13.33 9.46
C ARG A 94 8.35 -13.19 9.40
N THR A 95 9.04 -14.30 9.13
CA THR A 95 10.47 -14.28 8.85
C THR A 95 10.73 -13.57 7.51
N PRO A 96 11.88 -12.89 7.34
CA PRO A 96 12.25 -12.33 6.05
C PRO A 96 12.27 -13.40 4.96
N LEU A 97 11.66 -13.10 3.82
CA LEU A 97 11.69 -13.97 2.65
C LEU A 97 13.11 -13.95 2.03
N ALA A 98 13.87 -15.02 2.27
CA ALA A 98 15.23 -15.21 1.77
C ALA A 98 15.25 -16.31 0.68
N VAL A 99 14.60 -16.03 -0.46
CA VAL A 99 14.65 -16.90 -1.64
C VAL A 99 15.18 -16.14 -2.84
N ASP A 100 16.00 -16.79 -3.66
CA ASP A 100 16.43 -16.23 -4.93
C ASP A 100 15.23 -16.21 -5.89
N VAL A 101 14.72 -15.01 -6.18
CA VAL A 101 13.60 -14.83 -7.10
C VAL A 101 14.16 -14.56 -8.49
N ALA A 102 14.45 -15.63 -9.22
CA ALA A 102 14.79 -15.58 -10.64
C ALA A 102 13.59 -16.06 -11.47
N GLU A 103 12.96 -15.15 -12.21
CA GLU A 103 11.86 -15.48 -13.13
C GLU A 103 12.21 -14.98 -14.53
N GLY A 104 11.98 -15.82 -15.53
CA GLY A 104 12.22 -15.48 -16.93
C GLY A 104 11.23 -14.43 -17.44
N LYS A 105 11.66 -13.62 -18.41
CA LYS A 105 10.82 -12.60 -19.08
C LYS A 105 9.95 -13.18 -20.22
N ASN A 106 9.72 -14.49 -20.23
CA ASN A 106 9.06 -15.17 -21.35
C ASN A 106 7.54 -15.28 -21.19
N ASP A 107 7.00 -14.84 -20.05
CA ASP A 107 5.56 -14.91 -19.78
C ASP A 107 4.76 -14.02 -20.77
N PRO A 108 3.68 -14.53 -21.39
CA PRO A 108 2.87 -13.76 -22.33
C PRO A 108 2.34 -12.43 -21.75
N ILE A 109 1.97 -12.40 -20.46
CA ILE A 109 1.48 -11.19 -19.79
C ILE A 109 2.60 -10.17 -19.65
N TYR A 110 3.82 -10.64 -19.37
CA TYR A 110 5.00 -9.78 -19.31
C TYR A 110 5.31 -9.15 -20.68
N ASN A 111 5.24 -9.95 -21.75
CA ASN A 111 5.61 -9.54 -23.10
C ASN A 111 4.56 -8.71 -23.86
N LEU A 112 3.32 -8.60 -23.35
CA LEU A 112 2.25 -7.86 -24.02
C LEU A 112 2.60 -6.39 -24.32
N HIS A 113 3.42 -5.76 -23.47
CA HIS A 113 4.06 -4.49 -23.80
C HIS A 113 5.40 -4.35 -23.07
N SER A 114 6.32 -3.62 -23.69
CA SER A 114 7.55 -3.17 -23.05
C SER A 114 7.25 -2.03 -22.08
N TYR A 115 7.95 -2.01 -20.94
CA TYR A 115 7.98 -0.85 -20.05
C TYR A 115 9.29 -0.88 -19.29
N HIS A 116 9.91 0.28 -19.09
CA HIS A 116 11.16 0.36 -18.36
C HIS A 116 10.96 -0.21 -16.96
N THR A 117 11.91 -1.01 -16.47
CA THR A 117 11.89 -1.60 -15.11
C THR A 117 10.67 -2.48 -14.79
N LYS A 118 9.93 -2.99 -15.80
CA LYS A 118 8.82 -3.94 -15.59
C LYS A 118 9.34 -5.23 -14.94
N VAL A 119 8.72 -5.62 -13.84
CA VAL A 119 9.03 -6.85 -13.10
C VAL A 119 8.02 -7.96 -13.48
N PRO A 120 8.47 -9.21 -13.71
CA PRO A 120 7.56 -10.34 -13.93
C PRO A 120 6.60 -10.55 -12.74
N PRO A 121 5.30 -10.81 -12.96
CA PRO A 121 4.33 -10.90 -11.87
C PRO A 121 4.60 -12.13 -11.00
N ARG A 122 5.12 -13.21 -11.59
CA ARG A 122 5.56 -14.44 -10.93
C ARG A 122 6.61 -14.18 -9.84
N ALA A 123 7.49 -13.20 -10.03
CA ALA A 123 8.47 -12.82 -9.02
C ALA A 123 7.78 -12.18 -7.81
N ILE A 124 6.79 -11.31 -8.06
CA ILE A 124 6.03 -10.59 -7.05
C ILE A 124 5.12 -11.53 -6.26
N MET A 125 4.54 -12.55 -6.91
CA MET A 125 3.66 -13.54 -6.25
C MET A 125 4.31 -14.20 -5.03
N ARG A 126 5.62 -14.46 -5.05
CA ARG A 126 6.34 -15.08 -3.92
C ARG A 126 6.26 -14.21 -2.67
N TYR A 127 6.41 -12.89 -2.82
CA TYR A 127 6.28 -11.93 -1.73
C TYR A 127 4.83 -11.85 -1.24
N ILE A 128 3.86 -11.76 -2.15
CA ILE A 128 2.44 -11.69 -1.79
C ILE A 128 2.00 -12.95 -1.03
N LEU A 129 2.36 -14.15 -1.49
CA LEU A 129 2.03 -15.40 -0.81
C LEU A 129 2.63 -15.46 0.60
N HIS A 130 3.85 -14.94 0.80
CA HIS A 130 4.56 -15.00 2.08
C HIS A 130 4.04 -13.99 3.12
N TYR A 131 3.77 -12.75 2.70
CA TYR A 131 3.45 -11.64 3.61
C TYR A 131 1.96 -11.29 3.69
N THR A 132 1.08 -11.98 2.96
CA THR A 132 -0.36 -11.66 2.95
C THR A 132 -1.24 -12.90 2.96
N LYS A 133 -2.50 -12.74 3.33
CA LYS A 133 -3.58 -13.71 3.24
C LYS A 133 -4.54 -13.36 2.09
N PRO A 134 -5.33 -14.32 1.57
CA PRO A 134 -6.39 -14.00 0.62
C PRO A 134 -7.30 -12.88 1.12
N GLY A 135 -7.60 -11.92 0.24
CA GLY A 135 -8.43 -10.75 0.57
C GLY A 135 -7.70 -9.56 1.19
N ASP A 136 -6.45 -9.72 1.62
CA ASP A 136 -5.65 -8.60 2.15
C ASP A 136 -5.42 -7.52 1.09
N LEU A 137 -5.24 -6.28 1.54
CA LEU A 137 -4.87 -5.15 0.71
C LEU A 137 -3.37 -5.20 0.37
N VAL A 138 -3.03 -4.96 -0.89
CA VAL A 138 -1.65 -4.83 -1.36
C VAL A 138 -1.50 -3.45 -1.99
N LEU A 139 -0.81 -2.55 -1.28
CA LEU A 139 -0.53 -1.21 -1.78
C LEU A 139 0.76 -1.21 -2.59
N ASP A 140 0.66 -0.73 -3.83
CA ASP A 140 1.81 -0.40 -4.67
C ASP A 140 1.65 1.03 -5.17
N SER A 141 2.34 1.96 -4.49
CA SER A 141 2.28 3.39 -4.78
C SER A 141 3.10 3.83 -6.00
N PHE A 142 3.88 2.90 -6.58
CA PHE A 142 4.73 3.13 -7.74
C PHE A 142 4.61 1.96 -8.72
N CYS A 143 3.35 1.62 -9.04
CA CYS A 143 3.03 0.34 -9.65
C CYS A 143 3.49 0.19 -11.11
N GLY A 144 3.88 1.30 -11.76
CA GLY A 144 4.20 1.32 -13.18
C GLY A 144 3.04 0.77 -14.00
N THR A 145 3.27 -0.40 -14.58
CA THR A 145 2.30 -1.08 -15.45
C THR A 145 1.43 -2.11 -14.73
N GLY A 146 1.47 -2.11 -13.39
CA GLY A 146 0.46 -2.77 -12.58
C GLY A 146 0.69 -4.26 -12.38
N MET A 147 1.94 -4.73 -12.51
CA MET A 147 2.29 -6.14 -12.38
C MET A 147 2.04 -6.68 -10.97
N THR A 148 2.11 -5.83 -9.94
CA THR A 148 1.70 -6.18 -8.57
C THR A 148 0.22 -6.54 -8.49
N GLY A 149 -0.63 -5.86 -9.27
CA GLY A 149 -2.04 -6.18 -9.37
C GLY A 149 -2.27 -7.52 -10.04
N VAL A 150 -1.58 -7.79 -11.15
CA VAL A 150 -1.63 -9.08 -11.84
C VAL A 150 -1.19 -10.19 -10.88
N ALA A 151 -0.06 -10.02 -10.19
CA ALA A 151 0.44 -10.98 -9.22
C ALA A 151 -0.58 -11.24 -8.09
N SER A 152 -1.23 -10.18 -7.59
CA SER A 152 -2.28 -10.27 -6.56
C SER A 152 -3.46 -11.13 -7.01
N GLN A 153 -3.85 -11.03 -8.28
CA GLN A 153 -4.91 -11.85 -8.87
C GLN A 153 -4.47 -13.30 -9.11
N LEU A 154 -3.25 -13.49 -9.63
CA LEU A 154 -2.68 -14.82 -9.90
C LEU A 154 -2.49 -15.67 -8.63
N CYS A 155 -2.38 -15.05 -7.44
CA CYS A 155 -2.44 -15.78 -6.17
C CYS A 155 -3.79 -16.50 -5.96
N GLY A 156 -4.84 -16.18 -6.73
CA GLY A 156 -6.11 -16.91 -6.76
C GLY A 156 -6.11 -18.17 -7.62
N ASP A 157 -5.06 -18.42 -8.41
CA ASP A 157 -4.99 -19.56 -9.32
C ASP A 157 -4.02 -20.63 -8.77
N ALA A 158 -4.59 -21.76 -8.35
CA ALA A 158 -3.82 -22.88 -7.81
C ALA A 158 -2.87 -23.51 -8.84
N SER A 159 -3.16 -23.43 -10.14
CA SER A 159 -2.29 -23.97 -11.19
C SER A 159 -1.01 -23.14 -11.30
N VAL A 160 -1.15 -21.82 -11.39
CA VAL A 160 -0.01 -20.88 -11.44
C VAL A 160 0.84 -20.97 -10.18
N ILE A 161 0.22 -21.10 -9.01
CA ILE A 161 0.96 -21.29 -7.75
C ILE A 161 1.80 -22.58 -7.78
N LYS A 162 1.26 -23.69 -8.29
CA LYS A 162 1.99 -24.95 -8.43
C LYS A 162 3.17 -24.83 -9.38
N GLU A 163 3.00 -24.13 -10.50
CA GLU A 163 4.10 -23.88 -11.44
C GLU A 163 5.23 -23.02 -10.87
N LEU A 164 4.98 -22.20 -9.84
CA LEU A 164 6.03 -21.47 -9.11
C LEU A 164 6.86 -22.37 -8.18
N GLY A 165 6.52 -23.66 -8.07
CA GLY A 165 7.19 -24.65 -7.24
C GLY A 165 6.58 -24.86 -5.85
N PHE A 166 5.43 -24.24 -5.55
CA PHE A 166 4.71 -24.48 -4.31
C PHE A 166 3.87 -25.77 -4.39
N LYS A 167 3.66 -26.42 -3.25
CA LYS A 167 2.63 -27.46 -3.12
C LYS A 167 1.32 -26.82 -2.68
N VAL A 168 0.20 -27.31 -3.21
CA VAL A 168 -1.14 -26.86 -2.85
C VAL A 168 -1.99 -28.07 -2.50
N ASP A 169 -2.56 -28.10 -1.30
CA ASP A 169 -3.43 -29.19 -0.83
C ASP A 169 -4.89 -29.04 -1.33
N PRO A 170 -5.76 -30.06 -1.16
CA PRO A 170 -7.16 -29.98 -1.55
C PRO A 170 -7.97 -28.87 -0.84
N GLN A 171 -7.48 -28.38 0.30
CA GLN A 171 -8.07 -27.28 1.08
C GLN A 171 -7.56 -25.90 0.64
N GLY A 172 -6.68 -25.86 -0.37
CA GLY A 172 -6.11 -24.63 -0.92
C GLY A 172 -4.98 -24.05 -0.07
N LYS A 173 -4.45 -24.77 0.92
CA LYS A 173 -3.25 -24.33 1.64
C LYS A 173 -2.03 -24.47 0.76
N VAL A 174 -1.14 -23.48 0.84
CA VAL A 174 0.08 -23.37 0.03
C VAL A 174 1.28 -23.64 0.91
N PHE A 175 2.18 -24.50 0.45
CA PHE A 175 3.38 -24.92 1.17
C PHE A 175 4.62 -24.66 0.31
N GLN A 176 5.67 -24.12 0.93
CA GLN A 176 7.00 -24.11 0.33
C GLN A 176 7.54 -25.53 0.20
N HIS A 177 8.43 -25.75 -0.77
CA HIS A 177 9.07 -27.04 -0.94
C HIS A 177 9.85 -27.43 0.32
N GLY A 178 9.62 -28.64 0.84
CA GLY A 178 10.27 -29.13 2.06
C GLY A 178 9.63 -28.68 3.38
N SER A 179 8.63 -27.78 3.36
CA SER A 179 7.88 -27.39 4.56
C SER A 179 6.62 -28.24 4.74
N SER A 180 6.35 -28.66 5.98
CA SER A 180 5.05 -29.23 6.38
C SER A 180 4.04 -28.15 6.79
N ASP A 181 4.52 -26.95 7.12
CA ASP A 181 3.68 -25.85 7.56
C ASP A 181 3.26 -24.98 6.37
N PRO A 182 1.97 -24.57 6.32
CA PRO A 182 1.48 -23.75 5.22
C PRO A 182 2.04 -22.33 5.33
N CYS A 183 2.63 -21.83 4.23
CA CYS A 183 3.09 -20.45 4.14
C CYS A 183 1.98 -19.50 3.70
N SER A 184 0.95 -20.00 2.99
CA SER A 184 -0.16 -19.19 2.48
C SER A 184 -1.42 -20.02 2.20
N GLN A 185 -2.40 -19.38 1.58
CA GLN A 185 -3.60 -20.00 1.02
C GLN A 185 -3.87 -19.43 -0.38
N VAL A 186 -4.41 -20.27 -1.27
CA VAL A 186 -4.91 -19.88 -2.58
C VAL A 186 -6.03 -18.85 -2.40
N GLY A 187 -5.90 -17.74 -3.10
CA GLY A 187 -6.92 -16.70 -3.16
C GLY A 187 -6.34 -15.36 -3.62
N ALA A 188 -7.16 -14.56 -4.30
CA ALA A 188 -6.73 -13.25 -4.77
C ALA A 188 -6.53 -12.27 -3.60
N ARG A 189 -5.63 -11.31 -3.79
CA ARG A 189 -5.47 -10.13 -2.91
C ARG A 189 -6.11 -8.91 -3.57
N VAL A 190 -6.35 -7.85 -2.81
CA VAL A 190 -6.97 -6.61 -3.30
C VAL A 190 -5.86 -5.58 -3.56
N PRO A 191 -5.45 -5.37 -4.82
CA PRO A 191 -4.38 -4.42 -5.11
C PRO A 191 -4.91 -2.97 -5.11
N VAL A 192 -4.16 -2.07 -4.49
CA VAL A 192 -4.30 -0.61 -4.60
C VAL A 192 -3.08 -0.11 -5.37
N LEU A 193 -3.30 0.30 -6.62
CA LEU A 193 -2.22 0.60 -7.57
C LEU A 193 -2.25 2.09 -7.91
N LEU A 194 -1.12 2.77 -7.69
CA LEU A 194 -0.97 4.19 -7.99
C LEU A 194 0.25 4.37 -8.90
N ASP A 195 0.13 5.29 -9.86
CA ASP A 195 1.23 5.77 -10.67
C ASP A 195 0.94 7.21 -11.13
N LEU A 196 1.99 8.01 -11.33
CA LEU A 196 1.86 9.38 -11.83
C LEU A 196 1.82 9.43 -13.36
N SER A 197 2.32 8.40 -14.05
CA SER A 197 2.35 8.33 -15.51
C SER A 197 0.96 7.97 -16.05
N PRO A 198 0.36 8.81 -16.93
CA PRO A 198 -0.92 8.50 -17.54
C PRO A 198 -0.87 7.21 -18.38
N ALA A 199 0.24 6.98 -19.09
CA ALA A 199 0.44 5.78 -19.89
C ALA A 199 0.52 4.53 -19.01
N ALA A 200 1.29 4.59 -17.92
CA ALA A 200 1.42 3.48 -16.98
C ALA A 200 0.08 3.18 -16.28
N THR A 201 -0.63 4.22 -15.87
CA THR A 201 -1.98 4.12 -15.30
C THR A 201 -2.97 3.47 -16.26
N PHE A 202 -2.97 3.89 -17.53
CA PHE A 202 -3.84 3.29 -18.56
C PHE A 202 -3.55 1.80 -18.76
N ILE A 203 -2.27 1.44 -18.88
CA ILE A 203 -1.83 0.04 -19.02
C ILE A 203 -2.21 -0.78 -17.79
N THR A 204 -1.93 -0.26 -16.59
CA THR A 204 -2.32 -0.87 -15.31
C THR A 204 -3.81 -1.16 -15.26
N ASN A 205 -4.64 -0.19 -15.66
CA ASN A 205 -6.08 -0.35 -15.73
C ASN A 205 -6.49 -1.45 -16.72
N ALA A 206 -5.85 -1.51 -17.89
CA ALA A 206 -6.14 -2.53 -18.90
C ALA A 206 -5.84 -3.97 -18.42
N TYR A 207 -4.76 -4.18 -17.66
CA TYR A 207 -4.45 -5.48 -17.08
C TYR A 207 -5.35 -5.88 -15.92
N ASN A 208 -5.68 -4.91 -15.06
CA ASN A 208 -6.26 -5.20 -13.75
C ASN A 208 -7.78 -5.00 -13.71
N THR A 209 -8.38 -4.41 -14.74
CA THR A 209 -9.84 -4.34 -14.86
C THR A 209 -10.40 -5.72 -15.17
N PRO A 210 -11.35 -6.23 -14.36
CA PRO A 210 -12.04 -7.47 -14.67
C PRO A 210 -12.73 -7.36 -16.03
N GLN A 211 -12.29 -8.14 -17.02
CA GLN A 211 -12.98 -8.16 -18.31
C GLN A 211 -14.37 -8.77 -18.13
N ARG A 212 -15.40 -8.09 -18.65
CA ARG A 212 -16.81 -8.48 -18.52
C ARG A 212 -17.18 -9.75 -19.30
N LEU A 213 -16.21 -10.49 -19.80
CA LEU A 213 -16.40 -11.61 -20.71
C LEU A 213 -16.49 -12.93 -19.93
N LEU A 214 -17.74 -13.38 -19.80
CA LEU A 214 -18.21 -14.75 -19.55
C LEU A 214 -18.07 -15.32 -18.13
N LYS A 215 -19.21 -15.24 -17.42
CA LYS A 215 -19.77 -16.20 -16.46
C LYS A 215 -18.77 -17.16 -15.81
N ASN A 216 -18.18 -16.76 -14.68
CA ASN A 216 -18.11 -17.62 -13.50
C ASN A 216 -18.06 -16.74 -12.25
N ALA A 217 -19.10 -16.90 -11.42
CA ALA A 217 -19.33 -16.13 -10.23
C ALA A 217 -18.38 -16.60 -9.12
N CYS A 218 -17.38 -15.81 -8.75
CA CYS A 218 -16.79 -15.95 -7.41
C CYS A 218 -16.21 -14.67 -6.80
N LEU A 219 -15.97 -13.59 -7.58
CA LEU A 219 -15.47 -12.31 -7.03
C LEU A 219 -16.54 -11.20 -6.91
N ARG A 220 -17.82 -11.54 -7.01
CA ARG A 220 -18.91 -10.59 -6.67
C ARG A 220 -19.16 -10.57 -5.16
N ARG A 221 -18.22 -10.00 -4.39
CA ARG A 221 -18.52 -9.40 -3.07
C ARG A 221 -17.98 -7.97 -3.09
N ARG A 222 -18.84 -7.02 -3.49
CA ARG A 222 -19.61 -6.16 -2.57
C ARG A 222 -18.84 -4.89 -2.20
N TRP A 223 -18.52 -4.09 -3.21
CA TRP A 223 -18.50 -2.63 -3.07
C TRP A 223 -19.67 -2.09 -3.88
N ARG A 224 -20.90 -2.29 -3.36
CA ARG A 224 -22.03 -1.46 -3.78
C ARG A 224 -21.88 -0.13 -3.06
N ARG A 225 -21.83 0.95 -3.82
CA ARG A 225 -21.98 2.34 -3.36
C ARG A 225 -23.44 2.61 -2.97
N ASP A 226 -23.99 1.84 -2.05
CA ASP A 226 -25.36 2.03 -1.58
C ASP A 226 -25.34 2.39 -0.09
N SER A 227 -24.79 3.56 0.26
CA SER A 227 -25.09 4.32 1.51
C SER A 227 -24.15 5.52 1.73
N LEU A 228 -24.07 6.44 0.75
CA LEU A 228 -23.65 7.83 0.98
C LEU A 228 -24.51 8.73 0.09
N LEU A 229 -25.74 8.93 0.55
CA LEU A 229 -26.58 10.11 0.28
C LEU A 229 -27.02 10.63 1.65
#